data_AF-A0AAF0VEU4-F1
#
_entry.id   AF-A0AAF0VEU4-F1
#
_cell.length_a   1.000
_cell.length_b   1.000
_cell.length_c   1.000
_cell.angle_alpha   90.00
_cell.angle_beta   90.00
_cell.angle_gamma   90.00
#
_symmetry.space_group_name_H-M   'P 1'
#
loop_
_entity.id
_entity.type
_entity.pdbx_description
1 polymer ?
#
loop_
_entity_poly.entity_id
_entity_poly.type
_entity_poly.pdbx_seq_one_letter_code
_entity_poly.pdbx_strand_id
1 'polypeptide(L)'
;MSDDRPPIPDPMKREVRQRCGFGCVICGHPIYEYEHMDDYAVVKRHGVANITLLCDGHHRLKTGVSYRSIELELLTQIRTT
;
A
#
# COMPACT_ATOMS: atom_id res chain seq x y z
N MET A 1 -7.99 -22.05 -2.61
CA MET A 1 -6.58 -22.17 -3.01
C MET A 1 -5.82 -21.22 -2.10
N SER A 2 -5.14 -21.74 -1.08
CA SER A 2 -4.28 -20.92 -0.25
C SER A 2 -3.04 -20.60 -1.07
N ASP A 3 -3.01 -19.42 -1.68
CA ASP A 3 -1.79 -18.88 -2.27
C ASP A 3 -0.67 -18.96 -1.21
N ASP A 4 0.47 -19.57 -1.56
CA ASP A 4 1.69 -19.66 -0.75
C ASP A 4 2.36 -18.27 -0.56
N ARG A 5 1.56 -17.22 -0.35
CA ARG A 5 2.05 -15.88 -0.07
C ARG A 5 2.45 -15.83 1.40
N PRO A 6 3.75 -15.64 1.72
CA PRO A 6 4.16 -15.46 3.09
C PRO A 6 3.51 -14.19 3.67
N PRO A 7 3.31 -14.12 4.99
CA PRO A 7 2.88 -12.88 5.61
C PRO A 7 3.95 -11.79 5.48
N ILE A 8 3.52 -10.52 5.45
CA ILE A 8 4.46 -9.38 5.54
C ILE A 8 5.19 -9.46 6.89
N PRO A 9 6.53 -9.41 6.95
CA PRO A 9 7.27 -9.44 8.22
C PRO A 9 6.92 -8.26 9.13
N ASP A 10 6.87 -8.47 10.44
CA ASP A 10 6.47 -7.42 11.40
C ASP A 10 7.38 -6.18 11.42
N PRO A 11 8.71 -6.29 11.26
CA PRO A 11 9.57 -5.12 11.09
C PRO A 11 9.19 -4.28 9.87
N MET A 12 8.85 -4.95 8.76
CA MET A 12 8.41 -4.30 7.52
C MET A 12 7.07 -3.60 7.71
N LYS A 13 6.09 -4.26 8.36
CA LYS A 13 4.81 -3.64 8.67
C LYS A 13 4.98 -2.38 9.52
N ARG A 14 5.90 -2.40 10.49
CA ARG A 14 6.20 -1.23 11.34
C ARG A 14 6.73 -0.07 10.52
N GLU A 15 7.69 -0.34 9.64
CA GLU A 15 8.29 0.67 8.76
C GLU A 15 7.24 1.31 7.84
N VAL A 16 6.37 0.49 7.23
CA VAL A 16 5.24 0.99 6.42
C VAL A 16 4.31 1.88 7.25
N ARG A 17 3.92 1.45 8.45
CA ARG A 17 3.05 2.27 9.33
C ARG A 17 3.67 3.61 9.69
N GLN A 18 4.97 3.63 10.02
CA GLN A 18 5.68 4.88 10.33
C GLN A 18 5.73 5.81 9.12
N ARG A 19 6.07 5.28 7.95
CA ARG A 19 6.13 6.05 6.69
C ARG A 19 4.77 6.59 6.25
N CYS A 20 3.69 5.86 6.50
CA CYS A 20 2.33 6.26 6.17
C CYS A 20 1.63 7.06 7.29
N GLY A 21 2.35 7.46 8.35
CA GLY A 21 1.77 8.26 9.45
C GLY A 21 0.68 7.53 10.24
N PHE A 22 0.73 6.20 10.30
CA PHE A 22 -0.25 5.33 10.99
C PHE A 22 -1.70 5.47 10.47
N GLY A 23 -1.88 5.89 9.22
CA GLY A 23 -3.19 5.97 8.58
C GLY A 23 -3.11 5.71 7.08
N CYS A 24 -4.27 5.78 6.42
CA CYS A 24 -4.34 5.79 4.97
C CYS A 24 -3.42 6.88 4.40
N VAL A 25 -2.55 6.52 3.46
CA VAL A 25 -1.57 7.45 2.89
C VAL A 25 -2.21 8.61 2.12
N ILE A 26 -3.47 8.47 1.71
CA ILE A 26 -4.20 9.48 0.92
C ILE A 26 -4.97 10.46 1.82
N CYS A 27 -5.57 9.99 2.93
CA CYS A 27 -6.48 10.81 3.74
C CYS A 27 -6.25 10.75 5.26
N GLY A 28 -5.28 9.96 5.73
CA GLY A 28 -4.96 9.81 7.15
C GLY A 28 -5.94 8.97 7.97
N HIS A 29 -6.94 8.34 7.35
CA HIS A 29 -7.94 7.54 8.09
C HIS A 29 -7.26 6.38 8.86
N PRO A 30 -7.57 6.17 10.15
CA PRO A 30 -6.82 5.26 11.02
C PRO A 30 -7.15 3.78 10.82
N ILE A 31 -8.21 3.45 10.09
CA ILE A 31 -8.57 2.07 9.71
C ILE A 31 -8.06 1.81 8.29
N TYR A 32 -7.13 0.87 8.14
CA TYR A 32 -6.42 0.66 6.88
C TYR A 32 -6.02 -0.80 6.64
N GLU A 33 -5.68 -1.09 5.39
CA GLU A 33 -5.12 -2.33 4.89
C GLU A 33 -3.73 -2.09 4.28
N TYR A 34 -2.87 -3.11 4.27
CA TYR A 34 -1.57 -3.06 3.59
C TYR A 34 -1.79 -3.33 2.11
N GLU A 35 -1.49 -2.33 1.29
CA GLU A 35 -1.66 -2.42 -0.15
C GLU A 35 -0.31 -2.47 -0.87
N HIS A 36 -0.16 -3.45 -1.75
CA HIS A 36 0.98 -3.49 -2.68
C HIS A 36 0.73 -2.50 -3.81
N MET A 37 1.70 -1.66 -4.19
CA MET A 37 1.55 -0.79 -5.36
C MET A 37 1.68 -1.59 -6.66
N ASP A 38 2.75 -2.38 -6.76
CA ASP A 38 2.89 -3.44 -7.75
C ASP A 38 2.39 -4.76 -7.15
N ASP A 39 1.36 -5.36 -7.75
CA ASP A 39 0.71 -6.54 -7.23
C ASP A 39 1.70 -7.70 -6.99
N TYR A 40 1.52 -8.40 -5.86
CA TYR A 40 2.37 -9.54 -5.49
C TYR A 40 2.36 -10.64 -6.57
N ALA A 41 1.27 -10.80 -7.33
CA ALA A 41 1.21 -11.74 -8.45
C ALA A 41 2.29 -11.48 -9.51
N VAL A 42 2.70 -10.21 -9.66
CA VAL A 42 3.74 -9.76 -10.60
C VAL A 42 5.12 -9.84 -9.95
N VAL A 43 5.30 -9.24 -8.77
CA VAL A 43 6.64 -9.06 -8.16
C VAL A 43 7.07 -10.19 -7.23
N LYS A 44 6.12 -11.02 -6.77
CA LYS A 44 6.30 -12.19 -5.88
C LYS A 44 7.20 -11.95 -4.67
N ARG A 45 7.19 -10.72 -4.14
CA ARG A 45 7.98 -10.31 -2.99
C ARG A 45 7.31 -9.18 -2.23
N HIS A 46 7.57 -9.12 -0.93
CA HIS A 46 7.27 -7.94 -0.12
C HIS A 46 8.46 -6.98 -0.15
N GLY A 47 8.19 -5.69 -0.26
CA GLY A 47 9.19 -4.64 -0.09
C GLY A 47 8.53 -3.41 0.50
N VAL A 48 9.15 -2.81 1.50
CA VAL A 48 8.60 -1.61 2.19
C VAL A 48 8.22 -0.54 1.17
N ALA A 49 9.11 -0.27 0.22
CA ALA A 49 8.90 0.73 -0.81
C ALA A 49 7.73 0.40 -1.75
N ASN A 50 7.30 -0.87 -1.83
CA ASN A 50 6.19 -1.32 -2.65
C ASN A 50 4.87 -1.50 -1.84
N ILE A 51 4.87 -1.25 -0.53
CA ILE A 51 3.69 -1.43 0.31
C ILE A 51 3.30 -0.10 0.95
N THR A 52 2.02 0.24 0.91
CA THR A 52 1.44 1.44 1.52
C THR A 52 0.22 1.07 2.36
N LEU A 53 -0.36 2.06 3.04
CA LEU A 53 -1.61 1.90 3.79
C LEU A 53 -2.75 2.59 3.05
N LEU A 54 -3.87 1.90 2.84
CA LEU A 54 -5.10 2.48 2.28
C LEU A 54 -6.29 2.15 3.19
N CYS A 55 -7.21 3.11 3.35
CA CYS A 55 -8.52 2.80 3.92
C CYS A 55 -9.40 2.05 2.91
N ASP A 56 -10.49 1.46 3.37
CA ASP A 56 -11.43 0.68 2.55
C ASP A 56 -11.92 1.45 1.30
N GLY A 57 -12.21 2.75 1.44
CA GLY A 57 -12.61 3.62 0.34
C GLY A 57 -11.54 3.73 -0.73
N HIS A 58 -10.30 4.06 -0.36
CA HIS A 58 -9.20 4.20 -1.32
C HIS A 58 -8.68 2.86 -1.85
N HIS A 59 -8.77 1.79 -1.07
CA HIS A 59 -8.43 0.43 -1.51
C HIS A 59 -9.37 -0.05 -2.63
N ARG A 60 -10.68 0.23 -2.51
CA ARG A 60 -11.66 -0.05 -3.58
C ARG A 60 -11.40 0.73 -4.86
N LEU A 61 -10.87 1.96 -4.77
CA LEU A 61 -10.54 2.77 -5.94
C LEU A 61 -9.39 2.18 -6.76
N LYS A 62 -8.40 1.56 -6.10
CA LYS A 62 -7.29 0.86 -6.80
C LYS A 62 -7.76 -0.40 -7.53
N THR A 63 -8.64 -1.17 -6.89
CA THR A 63 -9.13 -2.45 -7.44
C THR A 63 -10.19 -2.29 -8.52
N GLY A 64 -10.92 -1.17 -8.52
CA GLY A 64 -11.88 -0.81 -9.56
C GLY A 64 -11.19 -0.38 -10.86
N VAL A 65 -11.71 -0.85 -12.00
CA VAL A 65 -11.22 -0.63 -13.38
C VAL A 65 -11.02 0.86 -13.77
N SER A 66 -11.41 1.82 -12.94
CA SER A 66 -11.43 3.25 -13.26
C SER A 66 -10.13 4.02 -12.99
N TYR A 67 -9.16 3.50 -12.23
CA TYR A 67 -7.92 4.22 -11.94
C TYR A 67 -6.70 3.28 -12.01
N ARG A 68 -6.39 2.80 -13.23
CA ARG A 68 -5.05 2.24 -13.52
C ARG A 68 -3.92 3.26 -13.39
N SER A 69 -4.27 4.51 -13.10
CA SER A 69 -3.38 5.64 -12.92
C SER A 69 -3.93 6.52 -11.80
N ILE A 70 -3.89 6.06 -10.54
CA ILE A 70 -3.76 7.06 -9.45
C ILE A 70 -2.41 7.69 -9.74
N GLU A 71 -2.46 8.89 -10.31
CA GLU A 71 -1.35 9.66 -10.82
C GLU A 71 -0.16 9.61 -9.85
N LEU A 72 1.02 9.40 -10.41
CA LEU A 72 2.33 9.41 -9.75
C LEU A 72 2.59 10.65 -8.86
N GLU A 73 1.70 11.63 -8.84
CA GLU A 73 1.79 12.87 -8.07
C GLU A 73 1.61 12.66 -6.55
N LEU A 74 0.84 11.66 -6.10
CA LEU A 74 0.74 11.35 -4.66
C LEU A 74 1.92 10.52 -4.13
N LEU A 75 2.58 9.72 -4.99
CA LEU A 75 3.75 8.92 -4.62
C LEU A 75 5.06 9.70 -4.61
N THR A 76 5.12 10.84 -5.30
CA THR A 76 6.28 11.76 -5.30
C THR A 76 6.35 12.63 -4.05
N GLN A 77 5.22 12.91 -3.38
CA GLN A 77 5.21 13.63 -2.10
C GLN A 77 5.78 12.81 -0.93
N ILE A 78 5.79 11.46 -1.02
CA ILE A 78 6.38 10.57 0.00
C ILE A 78 7.90 10.43 -0.15
N ARG A 79 8.47 10.84 -1.29
CA ARG A 79 9.93 10.75 -1.55
C ARG A 79 10.70 12.06 -1.26
N THR A 80 9.99 13.13 -0.89
CA THR A 80 10.57 14.49 -0.77
C THR A 80 10.44 15.11 0.62
N THR A 81 10.04 14.33 1.63
CA THR A 81 10.14 14.67 3.06
C THR A 81 10.87 13.56 3.79
#